data_AF-A0A7Y9WFH8-F1
#
_entry.id   AF-A0A7Y9WFH8-F1
#
_cell.length_a   1.000
_cell.length_b   1.000
_cell.length_c   1.000
_cell.angle_alpha   90.00
_cell.angle_beta   90.00
_cell.angle_gamma   90.00
#
_symmetry.space_group_name_H-M   'P 1'
#
loop_
_entity.id
_entity.type
_entity.pdbx_description
1 polymer ?
#
loop_
_entity_poly.entity_id
_entity_poly.type
_entity_poly.pdbx_seq_one_letter_code
_entity_poly.pdbx_strand_id
1 'polypeptide(L)'
;MTPAAHFCEVGCGTGYVLAGLANAFPATKFSATEIYADALAFASRRVPHASFYQMDARHIPFDGEFNVMGAFDVLEHIEEDERVLAEMHRALAPEGQLIITVPQHPFMWSQQDEQVCHVRRYRAAEMRQKLQNAGYTVRLMTSFVSLLFPLMYLTRRRPRVDDADYDMTADLRLGRLTNGILEGAMSLESAFIRRGLRIPFGGSLLIVAQKNR
;
A
#
# COMPACT_ATOMS: atom_id res chain seq x y z
N MET A 1 -26.49 -6.46 -17.30
CA MET A 1 -25.01 -6.44 -17.28
C MET A 1 -24.61 -5.67 -16.04
N THR A 2 -23.97 -6.32 -15.07
CA THR A 2 -23.32 -5.60 -13.95
C THR A 2 -22.27 -4.66 -14.54
N PRO A 3 -22.18 -3.39 -14.13
CA PRO A 3 -21.13 -2.48 -14.59
C PRO A 3 -19.76 -3.12 -14.35
N ALA A 4 -18.81 -2.90 -15.26
CA ALA A 4 -17.42 -3.29 -15.04
C ALA A 4 -16.92 -2.59 -13.77
N ALA A 5 -16.27 -3.34 -12.87
CA ALA A 5 -15.72 -2.77 -11.65
C ALA A 5 -14.70 -1.67 -12.00
N HIS A 6 -14.76 -0.55 -11.27
CA HIS A 6 -13.82 0.56 -11.43
C HIS A 6 -12.93 0.63 -10.18
N PHE A 7 -11.63 0.36 -10.39
CA PHE A 7 -10.59 0.44 -9.37
C PHE A 7 -9.78 1.74 -9.51
N CYS A 8 -9.46 2.40 -8.39
CA CYS A 8 -8.51 3.51 -8.36
C CYS A 8 -7.34 3.25 -7.40
N GLU A 9 -6.10 3.34 -7.90
CA GLU A 9 -4.90 3.38 -7.06
C GLU A 9 -4.57 4.82 -6.67
N VAL A 10 -4.44 5.08 -5.38
CA VAL A 10 -3.93 6.33 -4.83
C VAL A 10 -2.46 6.15 -4.50
N GLY A 11 -1.60 7.07 -4.97
CA GLY A 11 -0.15 6.99 -4.83
C GLY A 11 0.44 5.82 -5.62
N CYS A 12 0.15 5.74 -6.93
CA CYS A 12 0.54 4.58 -7.73
C CYS A 12 2.05 4.49 -8.00
N GLY A 13 2.81 5.54 -7.72
CA GLY A 13 4.24 5.62 -8.05
C GLY A 13 4.48 5.26 -9.52
N THR A 14 5.33 4.27 -9.76
CA THR A 14 5.62 3.81 -11.13
C THR A 14 4.58 2.82 -11.69
N GLY A 15 3.50 2.51 -10.96
CA GLY A 15 2.42 1.62 -11.40
C GLY A 15 2.75 0.13 -11.29
N TYR A 16 3.63 -0.26 -10.36
CA TYR A 16 4.01 -1.67 -10.18
C TYR A 16 2.84 -2.53 -9.66
N VAL A 17 2.17 -2.07 -8.60
CA VAL A 17 1.00 -2.76 -8.04
C VAL A 17 -0.16 -2.73 -9.03
N LEU A 18 -0.41 -1.57 -9.66
CA LEU A 18 -1.39 -1.41 -10.73
C LEU A 18 -1.25 -2.45 -11.83
N ALA A 19 -0.01 -2.71 -12.29
CA ALA A 19 0.24 -3.69 -13.35
C ALA A 19 -0.13 -5.12 -12.92
N GLY A 20 0.19 -5.47 -11.68
CA GLY A 20 -0.20 -6.75 -11.09
C GLY A 20 -1.72 -6.92 -11.04
N LEU A 21 -2.43 -5.88 -10.60
CA LEU A 21 -3.89 -5.87 -10.55
C LEU A 21 -4.53 -5.92 -11.94
N ALA A 22 -4.02 -5.13 -12.89
CA ALA A 22 -4.50 -5.11 -14.26
C ALA A 22 -4.36 -6.48 -14.96
N ASN A 23 -3.23 -7.16 -14.73
CA ASN A 23 -3.02 -8.51 -15.23
C ASN A 23 -3.96 -9.54 -14.59
N ALA A 24 -4.22 -9.41 -13.29
CA ALA A 24 -5.11 -10.33 -12.57
C ALA A 24 -6.60 -10.11 -12.89
N PHE A 25 -7.00 -8.88 -13.22
CA PHE A 25 -8.39 -8.48 -13.44
C PHE A 25 -8.58 -7.69 -14.75
N PRO A 26 -8.36 -8.30 -15.93
CA PRO A 26 -8.31 -7.59 -17.21
C PRO A 26 -9.63 -6.94 -17.65
N ALA A 27 -10.76 -7.30 -17.05
CA ALA A 27 -12.07 -6.70 -17.31
C ALA A 27 -12.37 -5.45 -16.45
N THR A 28 -11.50 -5.11 -15.50
CA THR A 28 -11.67 -3.98 -14.58
C THR A 28 -11.23 -2.68 -15.25
N LYS A 29 -11.97 -1.60 -15.04
CA LYS A 29 -11.53 -0.25 -15.41
C LYS A 29 -10.54 0.25 -14.34
N PHE A 30 -9.37 0.69 -14.76
CA PHE A 30 -8.33 1.17 -13.86
C PHE A 30 -8.14 2.68 -13.97
N SER A 31 -8.14 3.34 -12.81
CA SER A 31 -7.63 4.69 -12.60
C SER A 31 -6.44 4.63 -11.64
N ALA A 32 -5.51 5.56 -11.79
CA ALA A 32 -4.35 5.67 -10.92
C ALA A 32 -3.97 7.13 -10.72
N THR A 33 -3.51 7.45 -9.53
CA THR A 33 -3.23 8.82 -9.14
C THR A 33 -1.91 8.92 -8.40
N GLU A 34 -1.20 10.02 -8.60
CA GLU A 34 0.13 10.25 -8.04
C GLU A 34 0.38 11.76 -7.92
N ILE A 35 1.07 12.21 -6.88
CA ILE A 35 1.36 13.64 -6.70
C ILE A 35 2.46 14.11 -7.66
N TYR A 36 3.41 13.22 -7.98
CA TYR A 36 4.54 13.50 -8.87
C TYR A 36 4.28 13.06 -10.31
N ALA A 37 4.20 14.03 -11.22
CA ALA A 37 3.92 13.77 -12.64
C ALA A 37 4.96 12.86 -13.33
N ASP A 38 6.23 12.92 -12.90
CA ASP A 38 7.30 12.09 -13.48
C ASP A 38 7.04 10.60 -13.28
N ALA A 39 6.52 10.21 -12.11
CA ALA A 39 6.19 8.82 -11.82
C ALA A 39 5.02 8.31 -12.70
N LEU A 40 4.05 9.17 -13.02
CA LEU A 40 2.95 8.86 -13.94
C LEU A 40 3.43 8.56 -15.36
N ALA A 41 4.53 9.16 -15.81
CA ALA A 41 5.11 8.83 -17.11
C ALA A 41 5.59 7.37 -17.17
N PHE A 42 6.12 6.83 -16.06
CA PHE A 42 6.48 5.42 -15.96
C PHE A 42 5.24 4.53 -15.82
N ALA A 43 4.29 4.94 -14.98
CA ALA A 43 3.06 4.19 -14.73
C ALA A 43 2.21 4.02 -16.00
N SER A 44 2.05 5.09 -16.78
CA SER A 44 1.31 5.05 -18.05
C SER A 44 1.94 4.15 -19.11
N ARG A 45 3.28 4.07 -19.17
CA ARG A 45 3.96 3.10 -20.05
C ARG A 45 3.78 1.67 -19.57
N ARG A 46 3.72 1.45 -18.25
CA ARG A 46 3.56 0.13 -17.65
C ARG A 46 2.13 -0.40 -17.78
N VAL A 47 1.13 0.46 -17.66
CA VAL A 47 -0.30 0.09 -17.77
C VAL A 47 -1.02 1.06 -18.72
N PRO A 48 -0.82 0.94 -20.04
CA PRO A 48 -1.28 1.94 -21.02
C PRO A 48 -2.80 2.05 -21.19
N HIS A 49 -3.56 1.10 -20.64
CA HIS A 49 -5.02 1.09 -20.70
C HIS A 49 -5.69 1.67 -19.44
N ALA A 50 -4.91 2.07 -18.43
CA ALA A 50 -5.42 2.77 -17.25
C ALA A 50 -5.49 4.28 -17.49
N SER A 51 -6.35 4.97 -16.72
CA SER A 51 -6.42 6.43 -16.70
C SER A 51 -5.55 6.98 -15.57
N PHE A 52 -4.73 8.00 -15.84
CA PHE A 52 -3.77 8.56 -14.88
C PHE A 52 -4.09 10.01 -14.56
N TYR A 53 -3.99 10.37 -13.28
CA TYR A 53 -4.26 11.73 -12.80
C TYR A 53 -3.15 12.19 -11.86
N GLN A 54 -2.59 13.37 -12.11
CA GLN A 54 -1.78 14.03 -11.09
C GLN A 54 -2.72 14.56 -10.01
N MET A 55 -2.54 14.11 -8.77
CA MET A 55 -3.51 14.38 -7.71
C MET A 55 -2.86 14.33 -6.32
N ASP A 56 -3.25 15.28 -5.47
CA ASP A 56 -3.01 15.22 -4.03
C ASP A 56 -4.11 14.38 -3.37
N ALA A 57 -3.74 13.29 -2.69
CA ALA A 57 -4.68 12.40 -2.02
C ALA A 57 -5.52 13.08 -0.91
N ARG A 58 -5.11 14.27 -0.45
CA ARG A 58 -5.88 15.11 0.50
C ARG A 58 -7.03 15.88 -0.16
N HIS A 59 -7.11 15.85 -1.50
CA HIS A 59 -8.07 16.57 -2.33
C HIS A 59 -8.46 15.73 -3.55
N ILE A 60 -9.35 14.76 -3.38
CA ILE A 60 -9.73 13.81 -4.44
C ILE A 60 -10.95 14.36 -5.21
N PRO A 61 -10.88 14.76 -6.48
CA PRO A 61 -12.00 15.43 -7.18
C PRO A 61 -13.08 14.46 -7.70
N PHE A 62 -13.33 13.36 -6.99
CA PHE A 62 -14.31 12.33 -7.35
C PHE A 62 -15.30 12.11 -6.21
N ASP A 63 -16.52 11.74 -6.52
CA ASP A 63 -17.58 11.44 -5.54
C ASP A 63 -18.37 10.23 -6.02
N GLY A 64 -18.30 9.12 -5.28
CA GLY A 64 -19.04 7.90 -5.62
C GLY A 64 -18.61 7.19 -6.91
N GLU A 65 -17.45 7.49 -7.48
CA GLU A 65 -17.01 7.00 -8.81
C GLU A 65 -16.45 5.57 -8.74
N PHE A 66 -15.71 5.23 -7.68
CA PHE A 66 -14.92 4.00 -7.65
C PHE A 66 -15.58 2.89 -6.83
N ASN A 67 -15.61 1.66 -7.35
CA ASN A 67 -16.10 0.52 -6.58
C ASN A 67 -15.06 0.03 -5.58
N VAL A 68 -13.78 0.16 -5.95
CA VAL A 68 -12.65 -0.22 -5.10
C VAL A 68 -11.56 0.84 -5.20
N MET A 69 -10.96 1.20 -4.07
CA MET A 69 -9.77 2.05 -4.02
C MET A 69 -8.64 1.34 -3.30
N GLY A 70 -7.41 1.56 -3.76
CA GLY A 70 -6.19 1.04 -3.14
C GLY A 70 -5.24 2.17 -2.76
N ALA A 71 -4.57 2.04 -1.61
CA ALA A 71 -3.43 2.87 -1.23
C ALA A 71 -2.34 1.95 -0.66
N PHE A 72 -1.26 1.78 -1.41
CA PHE A 72 -0.23 0.79 -1.09
C PHE A 72 1.05 1.48 -0.64
N ASP A 73 1.26 1.54 0.67
CA ASP A 73 2.40 2.20 1.29
C ASP A 73 2.46 3.72 0.93
N VAL A 74 1.34 4.42 1.20
CA VAL A 74 1.11 5.83 0.85
C VAL A 74 0.78 6.70 2.06
N LEU A 75 -0.03 6.20 2.99
CA LEU A 75 -0.54 7.00 4.12
C LEU A 75 0.57 7.44 5.06
N GLU A 76 1.61 6.63 5.20
CA GLU A 76 2.79 6.87 6.01
C GLU A 76 3.65 8.05 5.55
N HIS A 77 3.41 8.57 4.34
CA HIS A 77 4.07 9.77 3.82
C HIS A 77 3.25 11.05 4.04
N ILE A 78 2.01 10.94 4.54
CA ILE A 78 1.06 12.06 4.60
C ILE A 78 0.71 12.34 6.06
N GLU A 79 1.02 13.57 6.51
CA GLU A 79 0.70 14.05 7.85
C GLU A 79 -0.81 13.92 8.13
N GLU A 80 -1.64 14.35 7.18
CA GLU A 80 -3.10 14.36 7.23
C GLU A 80 -3.74 13.05 6.72
N ASP A 81 -3.20 11.89 7.09
CA ASP A 81 -3.72 10.58 6.65
C ASP A 81 -5.23 10.37 6.91
N GLU A 82 -5.77 10.86 8.02
CA GLU A 82 -7.22 10.80 8.30
C GLU A 82 -8.05 11.59 7.27
N ARG A 83 -7.51 12.71 6.76
CA ARG A 83 -8.14 13.46 5.68
C ARG A 83 -8.12 12.67 4.37
N VAL A 84 -7.02 11.98 4.08
CA VAL A 84 -6.92 11.10 2.90
C VAL A 84 -7.96 9.99 2.98
N LEU A 85 -8.11 9.35 4.15
CA LEU A 85 -9.13 8.33 4.36
C LEU A 85 -10.55 8.88 4.15
N ALA A 86 -10.84 10.10 4.62
CA ALA A 86 -12.14 10.73 4.41
C ALA A 86 -12.42 11.05 2.93
N GLU A 87 -11.40 11.53 2.19
CA GLU A 87 -11.54 11.80 0.76
C GLU A 87 -11.69 10.52 -0.07
N MET A 88 -10.95 9.46 0.27
CA MET A 88 -11.16 8.13 -0.33
C MET A 88 -12.56 7.60 -0.01
N HIS A 89 -13.08 7.88 1.19
CA HIS A 89 -14.43 7.47 1.56
C HIS A 89 -15.47 8.17 0.69
N ARG A 90 -15.32 9.46 0.44
CA ARG A 90 -16.19 10.22 -0.46
C ARG A 90 -16.11 9.72 -1.90
N ALA A 91 -14.91 9.49 -2.41
CA ALA A 91 -14.69 9.04 -3.78
C ALA A 91 -15.18 7.61 -4.07
N LEU A 92 -15.30 6.76 -3.04
CA LEU A 92 -15.88 5.43 -3.17
C LEU A 92 -17.40 5.48 -3.42
N ALA A 93 -17.88 4.68 -4.37
CA ALA A 93 -19.29 4.37 -4.55
C ALA A 93 -19.90 3.77 -3.27
N PRO A 94 -21.23 3.83 -3.09
CA PRO A 94 -21.92 3.13 -2.00
C PRO A 94 -21.49 1.66 -1.93
N GLU A 95 -21.27 1.16 -0.71
CA GLU A 95 -20.77 -0.21 -0.44
C GLU A 95 -19.36 -0.51 -1.00
N GLY A 96 -18.65 0.50 -1.50
CA GLY A 96 -17.31 0.38 -2.07
C GLY A 96 -16.26 -0.10 -1.06
N GLN A 97 -15.16 -0.66 -1.58
CA GLN A 97 -14.10 -1.25 -0.76
C GLN A 97 -12.80 -0.48 -0.84
N LEU A 98 -12.07 -0.48 0.27
CA LEU A 98 -10.76 0.13 0.41
C LEU A 98 -9.73 -0.95 0.75
N ILE A 99 -8.61 -0.96 0.03
CA ILE A 99 -7.47 -1.84 0.28
C ILE A 99 -6.27 -0.97 0.65
N ILE A 100 -5.65 -1.25 1.80
CA ILE A 100 -4.49 -0.48 2.29
C ILE A 100 -3.35 -1.42 2.67
N THR A 101 -2.13 -1.04 2.30
CA THR A 101 -0.91 -1.51 2.98
C THR A 101 -0.22 -0.35 3.67
N VAL A 102 0.26 -0.59 4.91
CA VAL A 102 1.06 0.38 5.67
C VAL A 102 2.14 -0.34 6.50
N PRO A 103 3.29 0.30 6.75
CA PRO A 103 4.35 -0.22 7.59
C PRO A 103 3.87 -0.33 9.05
N GLN A 104 4.18 -1.46 9.69
CA GLN A 104 3.80 -1.70 11.08
C GLN A 104 4.89 -1.35 12.07
N HIS A 105 4.43 -1.06 13.30
CA HIS A 105 5.21 -0.96 14.52
C HIS A 105 6.11 0.28 14.62
N PRO A 106 5.74 1.30 15.43
CA PRO A 106 6.59 2.45 15.67
C PRO A 106 8.00 2.12 16.18
N PHE A 107 8.15 1.03 16.96
CA PHE A 107 9.47 0.61 17.45
C PHE A 107 10.41 0.08 16.35
N MET A 108 9.88 -0.19 15.15
CA MET A 108 10.67 -0.61 13.98
C MET A 108 11.23 0.57 13.18
N TRP A 109 10.97 1.81 13.60
CA TRP A 109 11.48 3.02 12.94
C TRP A 109 13.01 2.95 12.79
N SER A 110 13.49 3.24 11.58
CA SER A 110 14.91 3.30 11.27
C SER A 110 15.22 4.41 10.26
N GLN A 111 16.51 4.63 9.98
CA GLN A 111 16.97 5.58 8.95
C GLN A 111 16.31 5.35 7.57
N GLN A 112 15.98 4.09 7.26
CA GLN A 112 15.31 3.75 6.01
C GLN A 112 13.94 4.41 5.90
N ASP A 113 13.18 4.51 7.01
CA ASP A 113 11.88 5.19 7.01
C ASP A 113 12.04 6.70 6.71
N GLU A 114 13.08 7.33 7.24
CA GLU A 114 13.36 8.76 7.01
C GLU A 114 13.75 9.04 5.56
N GLN A 115 14.51 8.14 4.92
CA GLN A 115 15.01 8.32 3.56
C GLN A 115 13.96 8.14 2.48
N VAL A 116 12.94 7.32 2.76
CA VAL A 116 11.73 7.29 1.93
C VAL A 116 10.73 8.35 2.35
N CYS A 117 11.09 9.25 3.29
CA CYS A 117 10.24 10.33 3.78
C CYS A 117 8.93 9.84 4.43
N HIS A 118 8.97 8.72 5.15
CA HIS A 118 7.89 8.38 6.08
C HIS A 118 7.82 9.43 7.18
N VAL A 119 6.60 9.63 7.69
CA VAL A 119 6.32 10.42 8.90
C VAL A 119 5.81 9.55 10.04
N ARG A 120 5.46 8.28 9.78
CA ARG A 120 4.92 7.36 10.79
C ARG A 120 5.02 5.88 10.39
N ARG A 121 4.92 5.00 11.39
CA ARG A 121 4.59 3.57 11.24
C ARG A 121 3.39 3.26 12.13
N TYR A 122 2.52 2.36 11.71
CA TYR A 122 1.21 2.19 12.33
C TYR A 122 1.15 1.07 13.35
N ARG A 123 0.31 1.25 14.38
CA ARG A 123 -0.23 0.12 15.16
C ARG A 123 -1.53 -0.36 14.51
N ALA A 124 -1.78 -1.67 14.54
CA ALA A 124 -3.02 -2.22 13.98
C ALA A 124 -4.30 -1.64 14.62
N ALA A 125 -4.26 -1.41 15.93
CA ALA A 125 -5.38 -0.79 16.67
C ALA A 125 -5.61 0.67 16.26
N GLU A 126 -4.54 1.44 16.05
CA GLU A 126 -4.60 2.82 15.58
C GLU A 126 -5.21 2.88 14.18
N MET A 127 -4.73 2.05 13.26
CA MET A 127 -5.24 2.03 11.88
C MET A 127 -6.73 1.62 11.83
N ARG A 128 -7.14 0.68 12.69
CA ARG A 128 -8.55 0.32 12.85
C ARG A 128 -9.39 1.52 13.30
N GLN A 129 -8.91 2.26 14.30
CA GLN A 129 -9.63 3.41 14.84
C GLN A 129 -9.77 4.52 13.78
N LYS A 130 -8.69 4.85 13.07
CA LYS A 130 -8.71 5.86 11.99
C LYS A 130 -9.70 5.49 10.88
N LEU A 131 -9.73 4.22 10.47
CA LEU A 131 -10.70 3.73 9.48
C LEU A 131 -12.13 3.83 9.98
N GLN A 132 -12.40 3.46 11.24
CA GLN A 132 -13.73 3.59 11.83
C GLN A 132 -14.19 5.05 11.89
N ASN A 133 -13.30 5.96 12.30
CA ASN A 133 -13.56 7.40 12.33
C ASN A 133 -13.88 7.96 10.94
N ALA A 134 -13.20 7.45 9.90
CA ALA A 134 -13.42 7.83 8.51
C ALA A 134 -14.65 7.16 7.86
N GLY A 135 -15.47 6.41 8.63
CA GLY A 135 -16.70 5.82 8.11
C GLY A 135 -16.54 4.44 7.48
N TYR A 136 -15.51 3.68 7.84
CA TYR A 136 -15.28 2.34 7.32
C TYR A 136 -15.54 1.22 8.32
N THR A 137 -16.02 0.08 7.83
CA THR A 137 -16.02 -1.20 8.53
C THR A 137 -14.86 -2.07 8.05
N VAL A 138 -13.93 -2.39 8.95
CA VAL A 138 -12.79 -3.29 8.64
C VAL A 138 -13.27 -4.73 8.45
N ARG A 139 -13.12 -5.28 7.24
CA ARG A 139 -13.50 -6.66 6.87
C ARG A 139 -12.35 -7.65 7.05
N LEU A 140 -11.13 -7.23 6.73
CA LEU A 140 -9.90 -7.98 6.91
C LEU A 140 -8.82 -7.07 7.45
N MET A 141 -8.02 -7.58 8.38
CA MET A 141 -6.79 -6.96 8.85
C MET A 141 -5.83 -8.09 9.18
N THR A 142 -4.71 -8.17 8.47
CA THR A 142 -3.67 -9.19 8.64
C THR A 142 -2.31 -8.55 8.40
N SER A 143 -1.28 -9.08 9.05
CA SER A 143 0.09 -8.67 8.78
C SER A 143 0.68 -9.55 7.67
N PHE A 144 1.71 -9.03 7.00
CA PHE A 144 2.56 -9.76 6.05
C PHE A 144 4.02 -9.33 6.24
N VAL A 145 4.96 -10.00 5.57
CA VAL A 145 6.41 -9.95 5.86
C VAL A 145 6.73 -10.52 7.25
N SER A 146 5.95 -11.50 7.71
CA SER A 146 6.03 -12.06 9.06
C SER A 146 7.14 -13.10 9.19
N LEU A 147 7.30 -13.96 8.17
CA LEU A 147 8.39 -14.95 8.12
C LEU A 147 9.76 -14.28 8.03
N LEU A 148 9.83 -13.12 7.37
CA LEU A 148 11.05 -12.32 7.23
C LEU A 148 11.23 -11.29 8.35
N PHE A 149 10.28 -11.18 9.28
CA PHE A 149 10.32 -10.16 10.32
C PHE A 149 11.60 -10.22 11.18
N PRO A 150 12.10 -11.38 11.65
CA PRO A 150 13.32 -11.41 12.45
C PRO A 150 14.53 -10.88 11.68
N LEU A 151 14.64 -11.19 10.39
CA LEU A 151 15.70 -10.68 9.53
C LEU A 151 15.56 -9.15 9.37
N MET A 152 14.35 -8.68 9.07
CA MET A 152 14.05 -7.25 8.92
C MET A 152 14.31 -6.45 10.20
N TYR A 153 14.02 -7.05 11.37
CA TYR A 153 14.34 -6.45 12.67
C TYR A 153 15.85 -6.30 12.88
N LEU A 154 16.63 -7.34 12.54
CA LEU A 154 18.08 -7.29 12.67
C LEU A 154 18.73 -6.27 11.73
N THR A 155 18.26 -6.18 10.48
CA THR A 155 18.79 -5.21 9.51
C THR A 155 18.47 -3.77 9.90
N ARG A 156 17.30 -3.53 10.49
CA ARG A 156 16.88 -2.20 10.97
C ARG A 156 17.59 -1.73 12.24
N ARG A 157 18.29 -2.62 12.93
CA ARG A 157 19.15 -2.28 14.10
C ARG A 157 20.59 -1.95 13.71
N ARG A 158 20.92 -1.95 12.42
CA ARG A 158 22.24 -1.53 11.95
C ARG A 158 22.50 -0.07 12.37
N PRO A 159 23.76 0.30 12.69
CA PRO A 159 24.11 1.66 13.01
C PRO A 159 23.69 2.61 11.89
N ARG A 160 23.32 3.83 12.27
CA ARG A 160 23.04 4.91 11.33
C ARG A 160 24.32 5.17 10.51
N VAL A 161 24.16 5.29 9.21
CA VAL A 161 25.24 5.66 8.28
C VAL A 161 25.00 7.12 7.88
N ASP A 162 26.02 7.89 7.51
CA ASP A 162 25.78 9.23 6.98
C ASP A 162 24.95 9.16 5.69
N ASP A 163 24.03 10.11 5.49
CA ASP A 163 23.13 10.08 4.32
C ASP A 163 23.88 10.15 2.99
N ALA A 164 25.08 10.74 2.97
CA ALA A 164 25.96 10.78 1.80
C ALA A 164 26.47 9.39 1.39
N ASP A 165 26.55 8.45 2.34
CA ASP A 165 27.07 7.09 2.15
C ASP A 165 25.94 6.03 2.11
N TYR A 166 24.69 6.45 2.28
CA TYR A 166 23.56 5.52 2.28
C TYR A 166 23.14 5.14 0.86
N ASP A 167 23.36 3.87 0.51
CA ASP A 167 22.90 3.31 -0.76
C ASP A 167 21.46 2.76 -0.65
N MET A 168 20.47 3.55 -1.07
CA MET A 168 19.06 3.11 -1.16
C MET A 168 18.87 1.87 -2.06
N THR A 169 19.82 1.59 -2.96
CA THR A 169 19.76 0.43 -3.86
C THR A 169 20.48 -0.79 -3.32
N ALA A 170 21.18 -0.71 -2.19
CA ALA A 170 21.92 -1.84 -1.63
C ALA A 170 20.99 -3.02 -1.30
N ASP A 171 19.82 -2.74 -0.74
CA ASP A 171 18.78 -3.75 -0.46
C ASP A 171 18.18 -4.35 -1.74
N LEU A 172 18.27 -3.64 -2.88
CA LEU A 172 17.82 -4.14 -4.19
C LEU A 172 18.88 -5.03 -4.87
N ARG A 173 20.13 -5.02 -4.40
CA ARG A 173 21.25 -5.79 -4.96
C ARG A 173 21.43 -7.13 -4.25
N LEU A 174 20.36 -7.91 -4.15
CA LEU A 174 20.41 -9.24 -3.56
C LEU A 174 20.93 -10.28 -4.56
N GLY A 175 21.79 -11.18 -4.11
CA GLY A 175 22.24 -12.32 -4.91
C GLY A 175 21.05 -13.24 -5.28
N ARG A 176 21.09 -13.87 -6.46
CA ARG A 176 19.99 -14.68 -6.99
C ARG A 176 19.46 -15.74 -6.01
N LEU A 177 20.37 -16.40 -5.28
CA LEU A 177 20.01 -17.39 -4.27
C LEU A 177 19.25 -16.77 -3.10
N THR A 178 19.79 -15.69 -2.54
CA THR A 178 19.15 -14.95 -1.44
C THR A 178 17.78 -14.45 -1.86
N ASN A 179 17.67 -13.85 -3.04
CA ASN A 179 16.41 -13.39 -3.59
C ASN A 179 15.39 -14.55 -3.70
N GLY A 180 15.80 -15.70 -4.25
CA GLY A 180 14.91 -16.86 -4.36
C GLY A 180 14.44 -17.42 -3.01
N ILE A 181 15.27 -17.39 -1.97
CA ILE A 181 14.87 -17.80 -0.61
C ILE A 181 13.84 -16.83 -0.04
N LEU A 182 14.07 -15.52 -0.17
CA LEU A 182 13.16 -14.49 0.32
C LEU A 182 11.82 -14.53 -0.43
N GLU A 183 11.86 -14.68 -1.76
CA GLU A 183 10.66 -14.89 -2.59
C GLU A 183 9.89 -16.16 -2.19
N GLY A 184 10.59 -17.25 -1.90
CA GLY A 184 9.98 -18.49 -1.41
C GLY A 184 9.27 -18.30 -0.08
N ALA A 185 9.88 -17.57 0.87
CA ALA A 185 9.26 -17.23 2.14
C ALA A 185 7.99 -16.37 1.95
N MET A 186 8.06 -15.34 1.10
CA MET A 186 6.89 -14.50 0.79
C MET A 186 5.78 -15.27 0.06
N SER A 187 6.15 -16.18 -0.84
CA SER A 187 5.20 -17.04 -1.55
C SER A 187 4.47 -17.99 -0.59
N LEU A 188 5.21 -18.57 0.37
CA LEU A 188 4.63 -19.43 1.40
C LEU A 188 3.67 -18.66 2.30
N GLU A 189 4.08 -17.48 2.78
CA GLU A 189 3.20 -16.60 3.58
C GLU A 189 1.94 -16.21 2.82
N SER A 190 2.09 -15.76 1.57
CA SER A 190 0.96 -15.42 0.69
C SER A 190 0.00 -16.60 0.53
N ALA A 191 0.52 -17.83 0.40
CA ALA A 191 -0.30 -19.03 0.32
C ALA A 191 -1.07 -19.34 1.62
N PHE A 192 -0.59 -18.93 2.79
CA PHE A 192 -1.34 -19.03 4.04
C PHE A 192 -2.42 -17.95 4.14
N ILE A 193 -2.09 -16.70 3.80
CA ILE A 193 -3.06 -15.58 3.80
C ILE A 193 -4.20 -15.88 2.83
N ARG A 194 -3.90 -16.38 1.62
CA ARG A 194 -4.91 -16.78 0.62
C ARG A 194 -5.83 -17.92 1.10
N ARG A 195 -5.38 -18.76 2.03
CA ARG A 195 -6.19 -19.81 2.67
C ARG A 195 -7.02 -19.28 3.85
N GLY A 196 -6.98 -17.98 4.12
CA GLY A 196 -7.76 -17.32 5.17
C GLY A 196 -7.03 -17.20 6.51
N LEU A 197 -5.74 -17.56 6.59
CA LEU A 197 -4.97 -17.36 7.82
C LEU A 197 -4.76 -15.86 8.06
N ARG A 198 -5.12 -15.39 9.24
CA ARG A 198 -4.85 -14.01 9.70
C ARG A 198 -3.60 -14.01 10.55
N ILE A 199 -2.55 -13.39 10.04
CA ILE A 199 -1.26 -13.32 10.73
C ILE A 199 -1.26 -12.06 11.61
N PRO A 200 -1.07 -12.19 12.93
CA PRO A 200 -1.27 -11.07 13.86
C PRO A 200 -0.09 -10.10 13.90
N PHE A 201 1.07 -10.47 13.34
CA PHE A 201 2.31 -9.71 13.50
C PHE A 201 3.22 -9.90 12.28
N GLY A 202 3.77 -8.80 11.76
CA GLY A 202 4.60 -8.78 10.56
C GLY A 202 5.23 -7.42 10.32
N GLY A 203 5.87 -7.24 9.17
CA GLY A 203 6.53 -5.98 8.83
C GLY A 203 5.56 -4.88 8.39
N SER A 204 4.46 -5.30 7.76
CA SER A 204 3.44 -4.42 7.18
C SER A 204 2.04 -5.00 7.38
N LEU A 205 1.05 -4.10 7.41
CA LEU A 205 -0.35 -4.44 7.62
C LEU A 205 -1.09 -4.36 6.31
N LEU A 206 -1.83 -5.41 5.97
CA LEU A 206 -2.81 -5.44 4.90
C LEU A 206 -4.22 -5.29 5.48
N ILE A 207 -4.98 -4.35 4.95
CA ILE A 207 -6.34 -4.05 5.39
C ILE A 207 -7.28 -4.08 4.19
N VAL A 208 -8.44 -4.70 4.38
CA VAL A 208 -9.60 -4.52 3.50
C VAL A 208 -10.73 -3.96 4.36
N ALA A 209 -11.22 -2.79 3.99
CA ALA A 209 -12.31 -2.09 4.65
C ALA A 209 -13.45 -1.83 3.66
N GLN A 210 -14.67 -1.68 4.18
CA GLN A 210 -15.84 -1.36 3.38
C GLN A 210 -16.41 -0.02 3.84
N LYS A 211 -16.78 0.83 2.89
CA LYS A 211 -17.49 2.08 3.13
C LYS A 211 -18.82 1.79 3.83
N ASN A 212 -19.10 2.48 4.92
CA ASN A 212 -20.40 2.42 5.59
C ASN A 212 -21.45 3.13 4.72
N ARG A 213 -22.72 2.83 4.99
CA ARG A 213 -23.85 3.51 4.35
C ARG A 213 -24.00 4.94 4.85
#